data_AF-A0A5R2N090-F1
#
_entry.id   AF-A0A5R2N090-F1
#
_cell.length_a   1.000
_cell.length_b   1.000
_cell.length_c   1.000
_cell.angle_alpha   90.00
_cell.angle_beta   90.00
_cell.angle_gamma   90.00
#
_symmetry.space_group_name_H-M   'P 1'
#
loop_
_entity.id
_entity.type
_entity.pdbx_description
1 polymer ?
#
loop_
_entity_poly.entity_id
_entity_poly.type
_entity_poly.pdbx_seq_one_letter_code
_entity_poly.pdbx_strand_id
1 'polypeptide(L)'
;ATPVGRPLSPGELVTVMSHFHRAEIARMAGWRDRLDRTSNWAITVVAAMLSVSLSTASAHHGVLLFAMLLVLLLLWIEARRYRFFDVYRARVRQFERHYFAQIFSPQPDFASDWLLVVGESLRTPKFLVSQRVALAR
;
A
#
# COMPACT_ATOMS: atom_id res chain seq x y z
N ALA A 1 25.64 16.77 -2.98
CA ALA A 1 26.16 15.91 -4.06
C ALA A 1 25.82 16.56 -5.39
N THR A 2 26.80 16.80 -6.25
CA THR A 2 26.54 17.24 -7.64
C THR A 2 25.73 16.16 -8.36
N PRO A 3 24.60 16.49 -9.00
CA PRO A 3 23.82 15.51 -9.73
C PRO A 3 24.69 14.91 -10.84
N VAL A 4 24.81 13.58 -10.89
CA VAL A 4 25.49 12.87 -11.97
C VAL A 4 24.57 12.90 -13.19
N GLY A 5 24.78 13.88 -14.07
CA GLY A 5 24.02 14.04 -15.31
C GLY A 5 23.77 15.50 -15.69
N ARG A 6 23.43 15.73 -16.96
CA ARG A 6 22.97 17.04 -17.44
C ARG A 6 21.73 17.47 -16.65
N PRO A 7 21.60 18.75 -16.23
CA PRO A 7 20.36 19.24 -15.63
C PRO A 7 19.20 19.09 -16.60
N LEU A 8 18.08 18.54 -16.11
CA LEU A 8 16.85 18.39 -16.88
C LEU A 8 16.30 19.78 -17.24
N SER A 9 15.84 19.94 -18.48
CA SER A 9 15.01 21.08 -18.86
C SER A 9 13.68 21.05 -18.11
N PRO A 10 12.97 22.20 -17.98
CA PRO A 10 11.67 22.24 -17.33
C PRO A 10 10.66 21.25 -17.93
N GLY A 11 10.65 21.09 -19.25
CA GLY A 11 9.78 20.13 -19.95
C GLY A 11 10.12 18.67 -19.64
N GLU A 12 11.41 18.32 -19.60
CA GLU A 12 11.86 16.99 -19.19
C GLU A 12 11.50 16.70 -17.73
N LEU A 13 11.64 17.69 -16.85
CA LEU A 13 11.28 17.54 -15.43
C LEU A 13 9.79 17.27 -15.27
N VAL A 14 8.92 18.06 -15.90
CA VAL A 14 7.46 17.83 -15.86
C VAL A 14 7.10 16.44 -16.39
N THR A 15 7.76 16.01 -17.47
CA THR A 15 7.57 14.69 -18.07
C THR A 15 7.97 13.57 -17.11
N VAL A 16 9.17 13.64 -16.54
CA VAL A 16 9.67 12.66 -15.55
C VAL A 16 8.75 12.60 -14.33
N MET A 17 8.34 13.74 -13.79
CA MET A 17 7.46 13.81 -12.62
C MET A 17 6.08 13.22 -12.90
N SER A 18 5.50 13.52 -14.07
CA SER A 18 4.19 13.00 -14.47
C SER A 18 4.21 11.49 -14.69
N HIS A 19 5.22 10.96 -15.39
CA HIS A 19 5.38 9.52 -15.61
C HIS A 19 5.70 8.77 -14.31
N PHE A 20 6.54 9.35 -13.45
CA PHE A 20 6.84 8.77 -12.15
C PHE A 20 5.59 8.67 -11.28
N HIS A 21 4.80 9.74 -11.20
CA HIS A 21 3.55 9.73 -10.45
C HIS A 21 2.56 8.69 -10.98
N ARG A 22 2.38 8.61 -12.30
CA ARG A 22 1.53 7.59 -12.93
C ARG A 22 2.01 6.17 -12.62
N ALA A 23 3.32 5.93 -12.64
CA ALA A 23 3.90 4.65 -12.29
C ALA A 23 3.70 4.30 -10.81
N GLU A 24 3.80 5.27 -9.89
CA GLU A 24 3.50 5.07 -8.47
C GLU A 24 2.02 4.75 -8.24
N ILE A 25 1.09 5.43 -8.93
CA ILE A 25 -0.34 5.09 -8.88
C ILE A 25 -0.58 3.66 -9.36
N ALA A 26 0.03 3.26 -10.48
CA ALA A 26 -0.10 1.90 -11.01
C ALA A 26 0.44 0.84 -10.04
N ARG A 27 1.60 1.11 -9.41
CA ARG A 27 2.16 0.26 -8.35
C ARG A 27 1.22 0.17 -7.14
N MET A 28 0.66 1.30 -6.70
CA MET A 28 -0.30 1.34 -5.60
C MET A 28 -1.56 0.52 -5.92
N ALA A 29 -2.13 0.70 -7.11
CA ALA A 29 -3.31 -0.04 -7.56
C ALA A 29 -3.04 -1.55 -7.60
N GLY A 30 -1.89 -1.97 -8.15
CA GLY A 30 -1.52 -3.39 -8.18
C GLY A 30 -1.29 -3.99 -6.79
N TRP A 31 -0.85 -3.21 -5.80
CA TRP A 31 -0.78 -3.65 -4.41
C TRP A 31 -2.15 -3.72 -3.74
N ARG A 32 -3.05 -2.77 -4.03
CA ARG A 32 -4.44 -2.81 -3.58
C ARG A 32 -5.15 -4.07 -4.08
N ASP A 33 -5.04 -4.39 -5.38
CA ASP A 33 -5.66 -5.60 -5.94
C ASP A 33 -5.12 -6.90 -5.33
N ARG A 34 -3.88 -6.91 -4.81
CA ARG A 34 -3.31 -8.05 -4.08
C ARG A 34 -3.87 -8.17 -2.66
N LEU A 35 -4.21 -7.06 -2.02
CA LEU A 35 -4.87 -7.02 -0.71
C LEU A 35 -6.32 -7.49 -0.83
N ASP A 36 -7.05 -6.94 -1.79
CA ASP A 36 -8.46 -7.28 -2.02
C ASP A 36 -8.63 -8.78 -2.29
N ARG A 37 -7.70 -9.39 -3.04
CA ARG A 37 -7.71 -10.84 -3.28
C ARG A 37 -7.55 -11.68 -2.00
N THR A 38 -6.69 -11.30 -1.06
CA THR A 38 -6.53 -12.07 0.19
C THR A 38 -7.75 -12.00 1.07
N SER A 39 -8.35 -10.81 1.18
CA SER A 39 -9.62 -10.62 1.87
C SER A 39 -10.76 -11.45 1.25
N ASN A 40 -10.86 -11.46 -0.09
CA ASN A 40 -11.87 -12.27 -0.79
C ASN A 40 -11.68 -13.78 -0.52
N TRP A 41 -10.45 -14.28 -0.52
CA TRP A 41 -10.17 -15.68 -0.16
C TRP A 41 -10.50 -15.97 1.30
N ALA A 42 -10.23 -15.05 2.22
CA ALA A 42 -10.59 -15.20 3.63
C ALA A 42 -12.10 -15.37 3.81
N ILE A 43 -12.90 -14.50 3.16
CA ILE A 43 -14.36 -14.58 3.20
C ILE A 43 -14.86 -15.92 2.65
N THR A 44 -14.37 -16.34 1.48
CA THR A 44 -14.78 -17.61 0.86
C THR A 44 -14.43 -18.82 1.73
N VAL A 45 -13.23 -18.86 2.30
CA VAL A 45 -12.80 -19.96 3.18
C VAL A 45 -13.66 -20.00 4.45
N VAL A 46 -13.89 -18.85 5.10
CA VAL A 46 -14.76 -18.78 6.29
C VAL A 46 -16.18 -19.25 5.97
N ALA A 47 -16.77 -18.79 4.87
CA ALA A 47 -18.11 -19.18 4.46
C ALA A 47 -18.22 -20.69 4.18
N ALA A 48 -17.22 -21.28 3.53
CA ALA A 48 -17.16 -22.72 3.28
C ALA A 48 -17.08 -23.51 4.59
N MET A 49 -16.22 -23.08 5.52
CA MET A 49 -16.02 -23.79 6.78
C MET A 49 -17.22 -23.67 7.73
N LEU A 50 -17.88 -22.51 7.77
CA LEU A 50 -19.14 -22.34 8.49
C LEU A 50 -20.24 -23.23 7.91
N SER A 51 -20.37 -23.29 6.58
CA SER A 51 -21.31 -24.19 5.91
C SER A 51 -21.11 -25.65 6.31
N VAL A 52 -19.85 -26.11 6.33
CA VAL A 52 -19.52 -27.48 6.78
C VAL A 52 -19.82 -27.66 8.26
N SER A 53 -19.41 -26.73 9.12
CA SER A 53 -19.60 -26.84 10.57
C SER A 53 -21.06 -26.82 11.00
N LEU A 54 -21.95 -26.17 10.23
CA LEU A 54 -23.37 -26.05 10.52
C LEU A 54 -24.24 -27.04 9.74
N SER A 55 -23.64 -27.89 8.91
CA SER A 55 -24.37 -28.83 8.03
C SER A 55 -25.09 -29.95 8.80
N THR A 56 -24.56 -30.36 9.95
CA THR A 56 -25.11 -31.46 10.76
C THR A 56 -24.82 -31.22 12.25
N ALA A 57 -25.70 -31.70 13.14
CA ALA A 57 -25.52 -31.58 14.58
C ALA A 57 -24.31 -32.37 15.12
N SER A 58 -23.84 -33.37 14.39
CA SER A 58 -22.65 -34.18 14.71
C SER A 58 -21.36 -33.64 14.10
N ALA A 59 -21.39 -32.45 13.47
CA ALA A 59 -20.20 -31.86 12.84
C ALA A 59 -19.10 -31.58 13.88
N HIS A 60 -17.86 -31.82 13.48
CA HIS A 60 -16.71 -31.66 14.38
C HIS A 60 -16.37 -30.18 14.59
N HIS A 61 -16.58 -29.67 15.81
CA HIS A 61 -16.30 -28.28 16.20
C HIS A 61 -14.85 -27.83 15.94
N GLY A 62 -13.90 -28.77 15.80
CA GLY A 62 -12.53 -28.48 15.40
C GLY A 62 -12.39 -27.81 14.03
N VAL A 63 -13.41 -27.90 13.15
CA VAL A 63 -13.44 -27.15 11.88
C VAL A 63 -13.45 -25.64 12.12
N LEU A 64 -14.13 -25.16 13.17
CA LEU A 64 -14.16 -23.74 13.53
C LEU A 64 -12.80 -23.27 14.03
N LEU A 65 -12.12 -24.07 14.87
CA LEU A 65 -10.76 -23.76 15.32
C LEU A 65 -9.78 -23.69 14.15
N PHE A 66 -9.90 -24.62 13.20
CA PHE A 66 -9.10 -24.60 11.98
C PHE A 66 -9.41 -23.35 11.11
N ALA A 67 -10.68 -22.94 11.03
CA ALA A 67 -11.08 -21.72 10.34
C ALA A 67 -10.46 -20.46 10.96
N MET A 68 -10.48 -20.36 12.29
CA MET A 68 -9.84 -19.26 13.02
C MET A 68 -8.33 -19.18 12.74
N LEU A 69 -7.63 -20.32 12.69
CA LEU A 69 -6.21 -20.37 12.34
C LEU A 69 -5.94 -19.90 10.91
N LEU A 70 -6.78 -20.30 9.94
CA LEU A 70 -6.66 -19.84 8.56
C LEU A 70 -6.90 -18.34 8.42
N VAL A 71 -7.91 -17.80 9.11
CA VAL A 71 -8.17 -16.35 9.13
C VAL A 71 -6.97 -15.60 9.71
N LEU A 72 -6.40 -16.08 10.82
CA LEU A 72 -5.22 -15.47 11.42
C LEU A 72 -4.02 -15.47 10.47
N LEU A 73 -3.81 -16.57 9.75
CA LEU A 73 -2.76 -16.67 8.73
C LEU A 73 -2.98 -15.68 7.58
N LEU A 74 -4.20 -15.58 7.07
CA LEU A 74 -4.56 -14.67 5.98
C LEU A 74 -4.41 -13.20 6.42
N LEU A 75 -4.86 -12.87 7.64
CA LEU A 75 -4.66 -11.55 8.24
C LEU A 75 -3.18 -11.19 8.37
N TRP A 76 -2.34 -12.14 8.76
CA TRP A 76 -0.89 -11.91 8.85
C TRP A 76 -0.25 -11.64 7.48
N ILE A 77 -0.67 -12.36 6.44
CA ILE A 77 -0.25 -12.13 5.06
C ILE A 77 -0.72 -10.75 4.58
N GLU A 78 -1.96 -10.39 4.86
CA GLU A 78 -2.56 -9.11 4.49
C GLU A 78 -1.84 -7.94 5.17
N ALA A 79 -1.60 -8.02 6.49
CA ALA A 79 -0.85 -7.00 7.23
C ALA A 79 0.56 -6.80 6.66
N ARG A 80 1.25 -7.88 6.27
CA ARG A 80 2.55 -7.76 5.58
C ARG A 80 2.41 -7.00 4.26
N ARG A 81 1.41 -7.35 3.44
CA ARG A 81 1.15 -6.68 2.14
C ARG A 81 0.74 -5.22 2.32
N TYR A 82 -0.01 -4.90 3.37
CA TYR A 82 -0.45 -3.55 3.68
C TYR A 82 0.73 -2.62 3.92
N ARG A 83 1.79 -3.10 4.59
CA ARG A 83 3.03 -2.32 4.79
C ARG A 83 3.69 -1.92 3.48
N PHE A 84 3.63 -2.77 2.44
CA PHE A 84 4.12 -2.39 1.12
C PHE A 84 3.20 -1.36 0.46
N PHE A 85 1.89 -1.59 0.50
CA PHE A 85 0.89 -0.66 -0.02
C PHE A 85 1.04 0.74 0.59
N ASP A 86 1.25 0.83 1.89
CA ASP A 86 1.38 2.09 2.62
C ASP A 86 2.58 2.94 2.14
N VAL A 87 3.69 2.31 1.77
CA VAL A 87 4.86 3.02 1.20
C VAL A 87 4.51 3.70 -0.12
N TYR A 88 3.83 2.99 -1.03
CA TYR A 88 3.41 3.58 -2.32
C TYR A 88 2.32 4.63 -2.12
N ARG A 89 1.37 4.39 -1.21
CA ARG A 89 0.37 5.38 -0.80
C ARG A 89 1.03 6.66 -0.30
N ALA A 90 2.02 6.56 0.58
CA ALA A 90 2.73 7.71 1.11
C ALA A 90 3.43 8.51 0.00
N ARG A 91 4.14 7.85 -0.93
CA ARG A 91 4.78 8.53 -2.06
C ARG A 91 3.80 9.24 -2.98
N VAL A 92 2.70 8.59 -3.36
CA VAL A 92 1.66 9.24 -4.17
C VAL A 92 1.09 10.45 -3.44
N ARG A 93 0.82 10.34 -2.13
CA ARG A 93 0.34 11.45 -1.31
C ARG A 93 1.35 12.59 -1.17
N GLN A 94 2.65 12.35 -1.30
CA GLN A 94 3.65 13.41 -1.34
C GLN A 94 3.54 14.24 -2.63
N PHE A 95 3.36 13.58 -3.78
CA PHE A 95 3.12 14.25 -5.07
C PHE A 95 1.80 15.02 -5.09
N GLU A 96 0.70 14.39 -4.64
CA GLU A 96 -0.61 15.04 -4.58
C GLU A 96 -0.57 16.33 -3.75
N ARG A 97 0.08 16.29 -2.58
CA ARG A 97 0.14 17.41 -1.64
C ARG A 97 1.08 18.53 -2.09
N HIS A 98 2.26 18.21 -2.60
CA HIS A 98 3.30 19.24 -2.79
C HIS A 98 3.53 19.62 -4.26
N TYR A 99 3.18 18.74 -5.20
CA TYR A 99 3.29 19.05 -6.63
C TYR A 99 1.94 19.48 -7.20
N PHE A 100 0.92 18.61 -7.12
CA PHE A 100 -0.36 18.88 -7.76
C PHE A 100 -1.18 19.94 -7.02
N ALA A 101 -1.25 19.90 -5.68
CA ALA A 101 -2.02 20.91 -4.95
C ALA A 101 -1.49 22.33 -5.20
N GLN A 102 -0.18 22.51 -5.35
CA GLN A 102 0.44 23.80 -5.66
C GLN A 102 0.08 24.32 -7.07
N ILE A 103 -0.24 23.44 -8.02
CA ILE A 103 -0.73 23.84 -9.35
C ILE A 103 -2.16 24.37 -9.27
N PHE A 104 -3.02 23.75 -8.46
CA PHE A 104 -4.43 24.13 -8.35
C PHE A 104 -4.69 25.25 -7.35
N SER A 105 -3.92 25.32 -6.27
CA SER A 105 -4.04 26.31 -5.20
C SER A 105 -2.65 26.57 -4.60
N PRO A 106 -1.87 27.50 -5.20
CA PRO A 106 -0.53 27.82 -4.73
C PRO A 106 -0.55 28.38 -3.32
N GLN A 107 0.34 27.91 -2.44
CA GLN A 107 0.54 28.44 -1.10
C GLN A 107 2.02 28.80 -0.90
N PRO A 108 2.33 29.95 -0.29
CA PRO A 108 3.71 30.32 0.00
C PRO A 108 4.34 29.30 0.96
N ASP A 109 5.57 28.89 0.66
CA ASP A 109 6.47 28.08 1.51
C ASP A 109 6.03 26.63 1.82
N PHE A 110 5.09 26.06 1.06
CA PHE A 110 4.55 24.73 1.34
C PHE A 110 5.50 23.56 1.00
N ALA A 111 6.61 23.80 0.27
CA ALA A 111 7.26 22.74 -0.51
C ALA A 111 8.81 22.68 -0.43
N SER A 112 9.45 23.22 0.61
CA SER A 112 10.92 23.33 0.62
C SER A 112 11.66 21.99 0.46
N ASP A 113 11.19 20.89 1.05
CA ASP A 113 12.00 19.66 1.17
C ASP A 113 11.32 18.32 0.77
N TRP A 114 10.09 18.34 0.23
CA TRP A 114 9.36 17.10 -0.06
C TRP A 114 10.04 16.22 -1.13
N LEU A 115 10.76 16.83 -2.09
CA LEU A 115 11.54 16.09 -3.09
C LEU A 115 12.70 15.32 -2.45
N LEU A 116 13.30 15.85 -1.38
CA LEU A 116 14.33 15.14 -0.61
C LEU A 116 13.71 13.92 0.08
N VAL A 117 12.51 14.05 0.65
CA VAL A 117 11.79 12.93 1.27
C VAL A 117 11.49 11.82 0.25
N VAL A 118 11.02 12.18 -0.94
CA VAL A 118 10.79 11.20 -2.03
C VAL A 118 12.11 10.55 -2.45
N GLY A 119 13.16 11.34 -2.69
CA GLY A 119 14.48 10.84 -3.07
C GLY A 119 15.06 9.89 -2.03
N GLU A 120 14.93 10.21 -0.76
CA GLU A 120 15.38 9.33 0.33
C GLU A 120 14.56 8.05 0.40
N SER A 121 13.24 8.12 0.23
CA SER A 121 12.38 6.93 0.18
C SER A 121 12.71 5.97 -0.98
N LEU A 122 13.33 6.50 -2.05
CA LEU A 122 13.77 5.71 -3.20
C LEU A 122 15.16 5.09 -2.95
N ARG A 123 16.07 5.81 -2.29
CA ARG A 123 17.41 5.32 -1.94
C ARG A 123 17.37 4.31 -0.80
N THR A 124 16.59 4.60 0.24
CA THR A 124 16.46 3.77 1.44
C THR A 124 14.98 3.43 1.66
N PRO A 125 14.43 2.43 0.93
CA PRO A 125 13.04 2.04 1.11
C PRO A 125 12.81 1.48 2.53
N LYS A 126 11.99 2.18 3.31
CA LYS A 126 11.64 1.81 4.69
C LYS A 126 10.13 1.63 4.81
N PHE A 127 9.71 0.66 5.61
CA PHE A 127 8.31 0.53 5.99
C PHE A 127 7.95 1.61 7.00
N LEU A 128 6.88 2.37 6.71
CA LEU A 128 6.41 3.46 7.56
C LEU A 128 5.58 2.94 8.74
N VAL A 129 4.93 1.79 8.56
CA VAL A 129 4.05 1.17 9.54
C VAL A 129 4.71 -0.11 10.09
N SER A 130 4.64 -0.29 11.41
CA SER A 130 5.12 -1.49 12.09
C SER A 130 4.18 -2.68 11.84
N GLN A 131 4.67 -3.92 12.03
CA GLN A 131 3.83 -5.11 11.83
C GLN A 131 2.59 -5.11 12.73
N ARG A 132 2.72 -4.63 13.99
CA ARG A 132 1.61 -4.57 14.94
C ARG A 132 0.54 -3.57 14.52
N VAL A 133 0.95 -2.39 14.06
CA VAL A 133 0.00 -1.37 13.57
C VAL A 133 -0.67 -1.83 12.28
N ALA A 134 0.06 -2.54 11.41
CA ALA A 134 -0.50 -3.09 10.18
C ALA A 134 -1.50 -4.23 10.43
N LEU A 135 -1.38 -4.97 11.54
CA LEU A 135 -2.35 -6.00 11.95
C LEU A 135 -3.63 -5.41 12.55
N ALA A 136 -3.56 -4.20 13.10
CA ALA A 136 -4.69 -3.52 13.74
C ALA A 136 -5.46 -2.57 12.78
N ARG A 137 -5.04 -2.54 11.52
CA ARG A 137 -5.60 -1.71 10.44
C ARG A 137 -6.48 -2.57 9.55
#